data_AF-F4WLM4-F1
#
_entry.id   AF-F4WLM4-F1
#
_cell.length_a   1.000
_cell.length_b   1.000
_cell.length_c   1.000
_cell.angle_alpha   90.00
_cell.angle_beta   90.00
_cell.angle_gamma   90.00
#
_symmetry.space_group_name_H-M   'P 1'
#
loop_
_entity.id
_entity.type
_entity.pdbx_description
1 polymer ?
#
loop_
_entity_poly.entity_id
_entity_poly.type
_entity_poly.pdbx_seq_one_letter_code
_entity_poly.pdbx_strand_id
1 'polypeptide(L)'
;MVKLTPELIEQSMQYINPVRDRELDLRGYKIPTIENLGATLDQFDTIDFSDNDIRKLDGFPLLKRIKTLFFNNNRIVRIGEGLEQYIPNLQCLMLTGNMIQELGDLEPLIPLKNLTNLCLLQNPVSAKPQYRQYIVYRFPQLRLLDFRKIKQIEREAATEYFRSKRGKEMAREIAKKVKAQTAGAAADKPLTTPEERNKIREAISNASSLEEVQRLSKLLQSGHIPGDERLQNGSGAVEPMEEDDD
;
A
#
# COMPACT_ATOMS: atom_id res chain seq x y z
N MET A 1 13.72 12.33 -2.79
CA MET A 1 12.69 11.48 -2.16
C MET A 1 13.13 11.27 -0.73
N VAL A 2 12.33 11.67 0.25
CA VAL A 2 12.70 11.62 1.68
C VAL A 2 12.07 10.36 2.28
N LYS A 3 12.85 9.53 2.96
CA LYS A 3 12.34 8.35 3.65
C LYS A 3 11.63 8.77 4.94
N LEU A 4 10.60 8.03 5.34
CA LEU A 4 9.94 8.25 6.62
C LEU A 4 10.77 7.60 7.72
N THR A 5 11.71 8.33 8.30
CA THR A 5 12.58 7.79 9.37
C THR A 5 12.02 8.11 10.76
N PRO A 6 12.45 7.37 11.82
CA PRO A 6 12.11 7.72 13.20
C PRO A 6 12.47 9.16 13.58
N GLU A 7 13.62 9.65 13.12
CA GLU A 7 14.10 11.00 13.39
C GLU A 7 13.19 12.05 12.76
N LEU A 8 12.70 11.79 11.53
CA LEU A 8 11.73 12.67 10.88
C LEU A 8 10.43 12.74 11.69
N ILE A 9 9.95 11.60 12.20
CA ILE A 9 8.73 11.53 13.01
C ILE A 9 8.90 12.32 14.30
N GLU A 10 10.04 12.17 14.99
CA GLU A 10 10.32 12.86 16.25
C GLU A 10 10.43 14.39 16.08
N GLN A 11 11.04 14.83 14.97
CA GLN A 11 11.24 16.25 14.66
C GLN A 11 10.02 16.92 14.04
N SER A 12 9.04 16.15 13.57
CA SER A 12 7.83 16.67 12.95
C SER A 12 6.92 17.37 13.94
N MET A 13 6.09 18.29 13.44
CA MET A 13 5.16 19.06 14.25
C MET A 13 4.12 18.14 14.89
N GLN A 14 3.94 18.31 16.20
CA GLN A 14 2.98 17.55 17.01
C GLN A 14 2.14 18.53 17.81
N TYR A 15 0.82 18.46 17.69
CA TYR A 15 -0.07 19.40 18.37
C TYR A 15 -1.45 18.79 18.65
N ILE A 16 -2.26 19.52 19.41
CA ILE A 16 -3.69 19.22 19.56
C ILE A 16 -4.45 19.97 18.47
N ASN A 17 -5.13 19.24 17.60
CA ASN A 17 -5.85 19.83 16.48
C ASN A 17 -7.21 20.45 16.91
N PRO A 18 -7.94 21.14 16.01
CA PRO A 18 -9.21 21.80 16.35
C PRO A 18 -10.33 20.89 16.88
N VAL A 19 -10.27 19.58 16.60
CA VAL A 19 -11.22 18.59 17.12
C VAL A 19 -10.73 17.92 18.41
N ARG A 20 -9.64 18.43 18.99
CA ARG A 20 -9.00 17.98 20.24
C ARG A 20 -8.31 16.61 20.15
N ASP A 21 -7.95 16.19 18.96
CA ASP A 21 -7.14 15.00 18.74
C ASP A 21 -5.66 15.35 18.79
N ARG A 22 -4.82 14.42 19.28
CA ARG A 22 -3.36 14.56 19.15
C ARG A 22 -2.95 14.21 17.73
N GLU A 23 -2.37 15.18 17.03
CA GLU A 23 -2.05 15.11 15.61
C GLU A 23 -0.53 15.15 15.37
N LEU A 24 -0.08 14.30 14.46
CA LEU A 24 1.27 14.33 13.88
C LEU A 24 1.18 14.86 12.44
N ASP A 25 1.90 15.94 12.16
CA ASP A 25 1.95 16.58 10.83
C ASP A 25 3.17 16.07 10.04
N LEU A 26 2.90 15.27 9.02
CA LEU A 26 3.89 14.73 8.08
C LEU A 26 3.68 15.29 6.66
N ARG A 27 3.13 16.51 6.53
CA ARG A 27 2.84 17.09 5.22
C ARG A 27 4.08 17.50 4.44
N GLY A 28 4.03 17.37 3.12
CA GLY A 28 4.98 18.03 2.21
C GLY A 28 6.40 17.46 2.17
N TYR A 29 6.67 16.33 2.84
CA TYR A 29 8.03 15.77 2.91
C TYR A 29 8.44 14.94 1.68
N LYS A 30 7.55 14.74 0.69
CA LYS A 30 7.79 13.86 -0.47
C LYS A 30 8.11 12.42 -0.04
N ILE A 31 7.38 11.95 0.98
CA ILE A 31 7.47 10.59 1.50
C ILE A 31 6.91 9.62 0.45
N PRO A 32 7.66 8.59 0.02
CA PRO A 32 7.19 7.64 -1.00
C PRO A 32 6.43 6.45 -0.42
N THR A 33 6.70 6.11 0.83
CA THR A 33 6.30 4.85 1.47
C THR A 33 6.05 5.11 2.95
N ILE A 34 5.01 4.49 3.48
CA ILE A 34 4.72 4.47 4.91
C ILE A 34 5.61 3.41 5.55
N GLU A 35 6.47 3.83 6.47
CA GLU A 35 7.39 2.96 7.19
C GLU A 35 7.74 3.59 8.55
N ASN A 36 8.36 2.82 9.46
CA ASN A 36 8.88 3.30 10.74
C ASN A 36 7.88 4.00 11.69
N LEU A 37 6.58 3.87 11.45
CA LEU A 37 5.55 4.45 12.31
C LEU A 37 5.51 3.87 13.73
N GLY A 38 6.32 2.85 14.05
CA GLY A 38 6.51 2.37 15.42
C GLY A 38 7.11 3.46 16.32
N ALA A 39 7.89 4.39 15.74
CA ALA A 39 8.44 5.55 16.43
C ALA A 39 7.36 6.51 16.97
N THR A 40 6.12 6.42 16.48
CA THR A 40 4.99 7.21 17.00
C THR A 40 4.50 6.73 18.37
N LEU A 41 4.91 5.52 18.79
CA LEU A 41 4.55 4.89 20.06
C LEU A 41 3.02 4.84 20.33
N ASP A 42 2.21 4.75 19.26
CA ASP A 42 0.73 4.72 19.31
C ASP A 42 0.10 5.90 20.08
N GLN A 43 0.76 7.06 20.05
CA GLN A 43 0.35 8.22 20.86
C GLN A 43 -0.62 9.16 20.15
N PHE A 44 -0.82 9.02 18.83
CA PHE A 44 -1.60 9.95 18.03
C PHE A 44 -2.99 9.42 17.69
N ASP A 45 -3.97 10.32 17.72
CA ASP A 45 -5.33 10.07 17.24
C ASP A 45 -5.43 10.34 15.72
N THR A 46 -4.63 11.30 15.23
CA THR A 46 -4.62 11.74 13.83
C THR A 46 -3.19 11.79 13.27
N ILE A 47 -2.99 11.36 12.02
CA ILE A 47 -1.76 11.62 11.27
C ILE A 47 -2.12 12.25 9.92
N ASP A 48 -1.46 13.36 9.59
CA ASP A 48 -1.60 14.03 8.30
C ASP A 48 -0.42 13.74 7.37
N PHE A 49 -0.66 12.94 6.34
CA PHE A 49 0.28 12.61 5.26
C PHE A 49 0.02 13.41 3.97
N SER A 50 -0.74 14.51 4.02
CA SER A 50 -1.09 15.26 2.83
C SER A 50 0.15 15.79 2.08
N ASP A 51 0.03 15.94 0.75
CA ASP A 51 1.08 16.49 -0.11
C ASP A 51 2.40 15.68 -0.09
N ASN A 52 2.29 14.35 -0.14
CA ASN A 52 3.42 13.42 -0.24
C ASN A 52 3.37 12.61 -1.56
N ASP A 53 4.31 11.68 -1.75
CA ASP A 53 4.44 10.86 -2.95
C ASP A 53 4.04 9.38 -2.69
N ILE A 54 3.20 9.13 -1.68
CA ILE A 54 2.85 7.78 -1.21
C ILE A 54 2.04 7.05 -2.29
N ARG A 55 2.47 5.83 -2.64
CA ARG A 55 1.83 5.03 -3.71
C ARG A 55 0.93 3.89 -3.21
N LYS A 56 1.14 3.46 -1.98
CA LYS A 56 0.42 2.33 -1.38
C LYS A 56 0.02 2.66 0.04
N LEU A 57 -1.24 2.38 0.39
CA LEU A 57 -1.76 2.49 1.74
C LEU A 57 -1.52 1.18 2.48
N ASP A 58 -0.34 1.03 3.07
CA ASP A 58 0.11 -0.13 3.84
C ASP A 58 1.26 0.27 4.80
N GLY A 59 2.03 -0.70 5.31
CA GLY A 59 3.25 -0.41 6.09
C GLY A 59 3.01 0.06 7.53
N PHE A 60 1.77 0.03 8.01
CA PHE A 60 1.43 0.39 9.38
C PHE A 60 1.87 -0.71 10.38
N PRO A 61 2.46 -0.35 11.52
CA PRO A 61 2.50 -1.23 12.69
C PRO A 61 1.13 -1.23 13.38
N LEU A 62 0.99 -1.99 14.47
CA LEU A 62 -0.21 -1.96 15.29
C LEU A 62 -0.34 -0.61 16.00
N LEU A 63 -1.29 0.21 15.56
CA LEU A 63 -1.61 1.54 16.08
C LEU A 63 -3.10 1.56 16.45
N LYS A 64 -3.40 1.31 17.73
CA LYS A 64 -4.77 1.19 18.24
C LYS A 64 -5.41 2.55 18.47
N ARG A 65 -4.62 3.61 18.62
CA ARG A 65 -5.14 4.95 18.94
C ARG A 65 -5.59 5.72 17.70
N ILE A 66 -5.00 5.43 16.54
CA ILE A 66 -5.31 6.14 15.29
C ILE A 66 -6.78 6.00 14.93
N LYS A 67 -7.42 7.15 14.72
CA LYS A 67 -8.82 7.30 14.28
C LYS A 67 -8.92 8.00 12.94
N THR A 68 -8.01 8.93 12.65
CA THR A 68 -8.08 9.77 11.45
C THR A 68 -6.76 9.74 10.68
N LEU A 69 -6.85 9.51 9.37
CA LEU A 69 -5.72 9.58 8.46
C LEU A 69 -6.05 10.49 7.28
N PHE A 70 -5.20 11.50 7.07
CA PHE A 70 -5.25 12.35 5.89
C PHE A 70 -4.16 11.93 4.91
N PHE A 71 -4.56 11.63 3.67
CA PHE A 71 -3.68 11.28 2.56
C PHE A 71 -3.99 12.15 1.34
N ASN A 72 -4.38 13.41 1.55
CA ASN A 72 -4.74 14.27 0.43
C ASN A 72 -3.53 14.49 -0.49
N ASN A 73 -3.76 14.60 -1.80
CA ASN A 73 -2.73 14.92 -2.78
C ASN A 73 -1.51 13.99 -2.70
N ASN A 74 -1.78 12.67 -2.71
CA ASN A 74 -0.75 11.64 -2.79
C ASN A 74 -0.87 10.89 -4.14
N ARG A 75 -0.13 9.79 -4.29
CA ARG A 75 -0.12 8.98 -5.50
C ARG A 75 -0.66 7.58 -5.26
N ILE A 76 -1.58 7.42 -4.30
CA ILE A 76 -2.04 6.09 -3.86
C ILE A 76 -2.80 5.43 -5.01
N VAL A 77 -2.29 4.28 -5.45
CA VAL A 77 -2.92 3.43 -6.47
C VAL A 77 -3.46 2.15 -5.85
N ARG A 78 -2.87 1.69 -4.74
CA ARG A 78 -3.20 0.40 -4.10
C ARG A 78 -3.41 0.55 -2.61
N ILE A 79 -4.33 -0.25 -2.09
CA ILE A 79 -4.59 -0.39 -0.66
C ILE A 79 -4.13 -1.79 -0.23
N GLY A 80 -3.35 -1.87 0.84
CA GLY A 80 -2.89 -3.15 1.39
C GLY A 80 -4.03 -3.96 1.99
N GLU A 81 -3.91 -5.28 1.96
CA GLU A 81 -4.81 -6.19 2.67
C GLU A 81 -4.47 -6.24 4.17
N GLY A 82 -5.44 -6.61 5.01
CA GLY A 82 -5.21 -6.83 6.44
C GLY A 82 -5.04 -5.56 7.27
N LEU A 83 -5.43 -4.39 6.77
CA LEU A 83 -5.31 -3.11 7.49
C LEU A 83 -6.01 -3.12 8.85
N GLU A 84 -7.08 -3.91 9.01
CA GLU A 84 -7.80 -4.08 10.27
C GLU A 84 -6.95 -4.69 11.39
N GLN A 85 -5.86 -5.38 11.06
CA GLN A 85 -4.92 -5.95 12.03
C GLN A 85 -3.96 -4.89 12.59
N TYR A 86 -3.74 -3.80 11.85
CA TYR A 86 -2.74 -2.79 12.17
C TYR A 86 -3.38 -1.48 12.65
N ILE A 87 -4.50 -1.06 12.05
CA ILE A 87 -5.22 0.18 12.40
C ILE A 87 -6.70 -0.12 12.70
N PRO A 88 -6.99 -0.95 13.73
CA PRO A 88 -8.33 -1.50 13.97
C PRO A 88 -9.40 -0.44 14.29
N ASN A 89 -8.99 0.72 14.80
CA ASN A 89 -9.88 1.78 15.26
C ASN A 89 -9.99 2.96 14.29
N LEU A 90 -9.52 2.81 13.05
CA LEU A 90 -9.66 3.84 12.02
C LEU A 90 -11.13 4.17 11.76
N GLN A 91 -11.46 5.46 11.85
CA GLN A 91 -12.82 6.01 11.67
C GLN A 91 -12.93 6.91 10.44
N CYS A 92 -11.88 7.67 10.13
CA CYS A 92 -11.87 8.68 9.08
C CYS A 92 -10.65 8.50 8.18
N LEU A 93 -10.88 8.31 6.87
CA LEU A 93 -9.84 8.15 5.87
C LEU A 93 -10.08 9.11 4.70
N MET A 94 -9.24 10.13 4.58
CA MET A 94 -9.31 11.11 3.50
C MET A 94 -8.28 10.78 2.43
N LEU A 95 -8.74 10.42 1.23
CA LEU A 95 -7.92 10.04 0.09
C LEU A 95 -8.10 11.01 -1.09
N THR A 96 -8.46 12.26 -0.83
CA THR A 96 -8.71 13.25 -1.88
C THR A 96 -7.47 13.42 -2.78
N GLY A 97 -7.65 13.46 -4.10
CA GLY A 97 -6.53 13.73 -5.02
C GLY A 97 -5.50 12.60 -5.05
N ASN A 98 -5.95 11.35 -5.18
CA ASN A 98 -5.10 10.17 -5.35
C ASN A 98 -5.39 9.46 -6.68
N MET A 99 -4.79 8.29 -6.90
CA MET A 99 -4.78 7.57 -8.17
C MET A 99 -5.48 6.21 -8.08
N ILE A 100 -6.51 6.08 -7.22
CA ILE A 100 -7.31 4.86 -7.11
C ILE A 100 -8.22 4.75 -8.35
N GLN A 101 -8.13 3.62 -9.07
CA GLN A 101 -8.70 3.52 -10.41
C GLN A 101 -9.99 2.70 -10.46
N GLU A 102 -10.00 1.51 -9.88
CA GLU A 102 -11.13 0.59 -9.97
C GLU A 102 -11.89 0.48 -8.64
N LEU A 103 -13.18 0.18 -8.74
CA LEU A 103 -14.06 0.02 -7.57
C LEU A 103 -13.58 -1.09 -6.65
N GLY A 104 -12.97 -2.14 -7.21
CA GLY A 104 -12.47 -3.27 -6.46
C GLY A 104 -11.15 -3.00 -5.71
N ASP A 105 -10.41 -1.95 -6.08
CA ASP A 105 -9.18 -1.54 -5.38
C ASP A 105 -9.47 -1.09 -3.92
N LEU A 106 -10.75 -0.81 -3.63
CA LEU A 106 -11.23 -0.36 -2.32
C LEU A 106 -11.64 -1.53 -1.41
N GLU A 107 -11.81 -2.75 -1.94
CA GLU A 107 -12.24 -3.91 -1.14
C GLU A 107 -11.39 -4.18 0.12
N PRO A 108 -10.06 -3.92 0.13
CA PRO A 108 -9.26 -4.06 1.35
C PRO A 108 -9.67 -3.15 2.51
N LEU A 109 -10.49 -2.12 2.29
CA LEU A 109 -11.05 -1.27 3.35
C LEU A 109 -12.32 -1.88 4.00
N ILE A 110 -12.95 -2.89 3.40
CA ILE A 110 -14.20 -3.50 3.90
C ILE A 110 -14.06 -4.10 5.32
N PRO A 111 -12.94 -4.77 5.66
CA PRO A 111 -12.73 -5.32 7.00
C PRO A 111 -12.67 -4.27 8.12
N LEU A 112 -12.33 -3.00 7.81
CA LEU A 112 -12.25 -1.90 8.79
C LEU A 112 -13.65 -1.54 9.31
N LYS A 113 -14.07 -2.19 10.40
CA LYS A 113 -15.43 -2.08 10.95
C LYS A 113 -15.77 -0.71 11.51
N ASN A 114 -14.75 0.01 11.99
CA ASN A 114 -14.91 1.33 12.58
C ASN A 114 -14.87 2.47 11.55
N LEU A 115 -14.55 2.18 10.28
CA LEU A 115 -14.44 3.20 9.25
C LEU A 115 -15.82 3.78 8.91
N THR A 116 -16.10 5.00 9.35
CA THR A 116 -17.38 5.68 9.12
C THR A 116 -17.30 6.79 8.09
N ASN A 117 -16.12 7.35 7.84
CA ASN A 117 -15.93 8.52 6.99
C ASN A 117 -14.87 8.21 5.94
N LEU A 118 -15.26 8.28 4.66
CA LEU A 118 -14.37 8.06 3.52
C LEU A 118 -14.54 9.19 2.50
N CYS A 119 -13.42 9.73 2.02
CA CYS A 119 -13.40 10.69 0.92
C CYS A 119 -12.47 10.18 -0.18
N LEU A 120 -12.99 10.04 -1.39
CA LEU A 120 -12.30 9.59 -2.60
C LEU A 120 -12.44 10.62 -3.73
N LEU A 121 -12.87 11.84 -3.40
CA LEU A 121 -12.93 12.94 -4.36
C LEU A 121 -11.61 13.09 -5.12
N GLN A 122 -11.70 13.46 -6.39
CA GLN A 122 -10.52 13.61 -7.27
C GLN A 122 -9.68 12.33 -7.42
N ASN A 123 -10.27 11.14 -7.25
CA ASN A 123 -9.70 9.88 -7.74
C ASN A 123 -10.42 9.42 -9.01
N PRO A 124 -9.75 8.74 -9.96
CA PRO A 124 -10.40 8.18 -11.14
C PRO A 124 -11.59 7.26 -10.81
N VAL A 125 -11.54 6.52 -9.70
CA VAL A 125 -12.64 5.65 -9.24
C VAL A 125 -13.95 6.42 -8.99
N SER A 126 -13.88 7.69 -8.58
CA SER A 126 -15.06 8.51 -8.27
C SER A 126 -15.90 8.84 -9.51
N ALA A 127 -15.31 8.77 -10.71
CA ALA A 127 -16.00 8.98 -11.99
C ALA A 127 -16.63 7.69 -12.56
N LYS A 128 -16.44 6.53 -11.92
CA LYS A 128 -16.95 5.25 -12.44
C LYS A 128 -18.47 5.17 -12.34
N PRO A 129 -19.14 4.51 -13.31
CA PRO A 129 -20.56 4.22 -13.22
C PRO A 129 -20.90 3.48 -11.93
N GLN A 130 -22.02 3.82 -11.30
CA GLN A 130 -22.49 3.21 -10.06
C GLN A 130 -21.50 3.31 -8.88
N TYR A 131 -20.51 4.21 -8.93
CA TYR A 131 -19.51 4.36 -7.87
C TYR A 131 -20.15 4.47 -6.48
N ARG A 132 -21.05 5.45 -6.29
CA ARG A 132 -21.69 5.67 -4.99
C ARG A 132 -22.53 4.47 -4.55
N GLN A 133 -23.33 3.89 -5.44
CA GLN A 133 -24.17 2.73 -5.14
C GLN A 133 -23.32 1.53 -4.73
N TYR A 134 -22.22 1.26 -5.44
CA TYR A 134 -21.30 0.17 -5.14
C TYR A 134 -20.66 0.35 -3.77
N ILE A 135 -20.14 1.55 -3.46
CA ILE A 135 -19.55 1.83 -2.14
C ILE A 135 -20.61 1.68 -1.03
N VAL A 136 -21.80 2.23 -1.21
CA VAL A 136 -22.88 2.13 -0.22
C VAL A 136 -23.27 0.66 0.04
N TYR A 137 -23.26 -0.18 -1.00
CA TYR A 137 -23.56 -1.61 -0.89
C TYR A 137 -22.44 -2.41 -0.22
N ARG A 138 -21.18 -2.19 -0.61
CA ARG A 138 -20.03 -2.97 -0.12
C ARG A 138 -19.56 -2.55 1.27
N PHE A 139 -19.79 -1.30 1.65
CA PHE A 139 -19.33 -0.70 2.90
C PHE A 139 -20.52 -0.30 3.79
N PRO A 140 -21.20 -1.27 4.44
CA PRO A 140 -22.33 -0.98 5.30
C PRO A 140 -21.97 -0.10 6.52
N GLN A 141 -20.71 -0.11 6.95
CA GLN A 141 -20.21 0.68 8.09
C GLN A 141 -20.10 2.19 7.80
N LEU A 142 -19.92 2.59 6.54
CA LEU A 142 -19.69 4.00 6.18
C LEU A 142 -20.93 4.84 6.44
N ARG A 143 -20.79 5.99 7.10
CA ARG A 143 -21.85 6.97 7.36
C ARG A 143 -21.76 8.18 6.43
N LEU A 144 -20.53 8.56 6.07
CA LEU A 144 -20.21 9.68 5.20
C LEU A 144 -19.30 9.21 4.07
N LEU A 145 -19.72 9.52 2.83
CA LEU A 145 -18.92 9.31 1.63
C LEU A 145 -18.84 10.63 0.87
N ASP A 146 -17.62 11.10 0.61
CA ASP A 146 -17.34 12.34 -0.12
C ASP A 146 -18.07 13.54 0.48
N PHE A 147 -18.00 13.65 1.81
CA PHE A 147 -18.69 14.67 2.62
C PHE A 147 -20.23 14.65 2.51
N ARG A 148 -20.81 13.62 1.90
CA ARG A 148 -22.26 13.42 1.80
C ARG A 148 -22.71 12.26 2.68
N LYS A 149 -23.67 12.51 3.56
CA LYS A 149 -24.28 11.48 4.40
C LYS A 149 -24.90 10.38 3.51
N ILE A 150 -24.67 9.12 3.87
CA ILE A 150 -25.33 7.97 3.25
C ILE A 150 -26.67 7.80 3.95
N LYS A 151 -27.77 7.96 3.20
CA LYS A 151 -29.13 7.79 3.69
C LYS A 151 -29.56 6.33 3.62
N GLN A 152 -30.50 5.95 4.47
CA GLN A 152 -31.04 4.59 4.50
C GLN A 152 -31.70 4.18 3.16
N ILE A 153 -32.44 5.11 2.54
CA ILE A 153 -33.05 4.92 1.21
C ILE A 153 -32.00 4.55 0.15
N GLU A 154 -30.81 5.18 0.19
CA GLU A 154 -29.72 4.86 -0.73
C GLU A 154 -29.18 3.45 -0.50
N ARG A 155 -29.14 2.98 0.76
CA ARG A 155 -28.70 1.61 1.09
C ARG A 155 -29.65 0.56 0.59
N GLU A 156 -30.95 0.78 0.76
CA GLU A 156 -31.99 -0.14 0.32
C GLU A 156 -31.98 -0.25 -1.20
N ALA A 157 -31.95 0.87 -1.91
CA ALA A 157 -31.86 0.92 -3.36
C ALA A 157 -30.58 0.24 -3.89
N ALA A 158 -29.42 0.50 -3.27
CA ALA A 158 -28.18 -0.16 -3.66
C ALA A 158 -28.25 -1.68 -3.42
N THR A 159 -28.79 -2.11 -2.28
CA THR A 159 -28.95 -3.53 -1.96
C THR A 159 -29.87 -4.24 -2.94
N GLU A 160 -31.00 -3.62 -3.29
CA GLU A 160 -31.92 -4.16 -4.29
C GLU A 160 -31.25 -4.26 -5.67
N TYR A 161 -30.55 -3.21 -6.09
CA TYR A 161 -29.81 -3.20 -7.35
C TYR A 161 -28.77 -4.31 -7.43
N PHE A 162 -27.93 -4.48 -6.39
CA PHE A 162 -26.89 -5.51 -6.38
C PHE A 162 -27.42 -6.94 -6.14
N ARG A 163 -28.68 -7.11 -5.71
CA ARG A 163 -29.39 -8.40 -5.72
C ARG A 163 -29.89 -8.81 -7.10
N SER A 164 -30.18 -7.83 -7.97
CA SER A 164 -30.63 -8.07 -9.34
C SER A 164 -29.58 -8.79 -10.20
N LYS A 165 -29.99 -9.37 -11.32
CA LYS A 165 -29.08 -10.02 -12.28
C LYS A 165 -27.98 -9.06 -12.76
N ARG A 166 -28.37 -7.82 -13.12
CA ARG A 166 -27.45 -6.77 -13.59
C ARG A 166 -26.41 -6.38 -12.53
N GLY A 167 -26.84 -6.21 -11.28
CA GLY A 167 -25.93 -5.88 -10.19
C GLY A 167 -24.93 -6.99 -9.88
N LYS A 168 -25.36 -8.26 -9.93
CA LYS A 168 -24.47 -9.42 -9.80
C LYS A 168 -23.45 -9.52 -10.93
N GLU A 169 -23.86 -9.26 -12.16
CA GLU A 169 -22.96 -9.21 -13.32
C GLU A 169 -21.90 -8.11 -13.14
N MET A 170 -22.33 -6.90 -12.75
CA MET A 170 -21.42 -5.78 -12.47
C MET A 170 -20.42 -6.11 -11.36
N ALA A 171 -20.87 -6.69 -10.25
CA ALA A 171 -19.99 -7.09 -9.15
C ALA A 171 -18.94 -8.13 -9.60
N ARG A 172 -19.34 -9.07 -10.47
CA ARG A 172 -18.42 -10.05 -11.07
C ARG A 172 -17.40 -9.39 -11.99
N GLU A 173 -17.80 -8.40 -12.78
CA GLU A 173 -16.87 -7.66 -13.63
C GLU A 173 -15.84 -6.87 -12.82
N ILE A 174 -16.28 -6.21 -11.74
CA ILE A 174 -15.38 -5.50 -10.82
C ILE A 174 -14.35 -6.49 -10.24
N ALA A 175 -14.80 -7.64 -9.74
CA ALA A 175 -13.91 -8.67 -9.20
C ALA A 175 -12.95 -9.25 -10.26
N LYS A 176 -13.38 -9.39 -11.52
CA LYS A 176 -12.50 -9.82 -12.62
C LYS A 176 -11.40 -8.79 -12.91
N LYS A 177 -11.72 -7.49 -12.88
CA LYS A 177 -10.73 -6.42 -13.12
C LYS A 177 -9.63 -6.41 -12.06
N VAL A 178 -9.98 -6.59 -10.79
CA VAL A 178 -9.01 -6.71 -9.69
C VAL A 178 -8.06 -7.88 -9.92
N LYS A 179 -8.59 -9.06 -10.32
CA LYS A 179 -7.78 -10.24 -10.64
C LYS A 179 -6.83 -10.02 -11.81
N ALA A 180 -7.27 -9.31 -12.86
CA ALA A 180 -6.43 -8.98 -14.00
C ALA A 180 -5.29 -8.02 -13.61
N GLN A 181 -5.58 -7.02 -12.76
CA GLN A 181 -4.58 -6.09 -12.24
C GLN A 181 -3.56 -6.75 -11.31
N THR A 182 -3.98 -7.69 -10.47
CA THR A 182 -3.07 -8.45 -9.60
C THR A 182 -2.23 -9.46 -10.37
N ALA A 183 -2.76 -10.09 -11.42
CA ALA A 183 -2.01 -10.97 -12.31
C ALA A 183 -0.93 -10.21 -13.11
N GLY A 184 -1.23 -8.98 -13.56
CA GLY A 184 -0.24 -8.11 -14.21
C GLY A 184 0.79 -7.48 -13.25
N ALA A 185 0.49 -7.44 -11.95
CA ALA A 185 1.38 -6.95 -10.90
C ALA A 185 2.36 -8.02 -10.37
N ALA A 186 2.20 -9.29 -10.78
CA ALA A 186 3.07 -10.40 -10.40
C ALA A 186 4.50 -10.33 -11.01
N ALA A 187 4.89 -9.19 -11.60
CA ALA A 187 6.26 -8.89 -11.98
C ALA A 187 7.12 -8.40 -10.79
N ASP A 188 6.52 -8.03 -9.66
CA ASP A 188 7.23 -7.87 -8.38
C ASP A 188 7.02 -9.14 -7.54
N LYS A 189 7.64 -10.25 -7.95
CA LYS A 189 7.90 -11.32 -6.99
C LYS A 189 8.74 -10.71 -5.87
N PRO A 190 8.38 -10.85 -4.58
CA PRO A 190 9.38 -10.66 -3.54
C PRO A 190 10.51 -11.64 -3.87
N LEU A 191 11.69 -11.10 -4.21
CA LEU A 191 12.91 -11.89 -4.32
C LEU A 191 13.05 -12.69 -3.02
N THR A 192 13.37 -13.97 -3.15
CA THR A 192 13.45 -15.00 -2.11
C THR A 192 12.15 -15.70 -1.74
N THR A 193 12.01 -16.92 -2.28
CA THR A 193 11.09 -17.95 -1.75
C THR A 193 11.43 -18.26 -0.28
N PRO A 194 10.50 -18.83 0.52
CA PRO A 194 10.78 -19.19 1.92
C PRO A 194 11.98 -20.14 2.07
N GLU A 195 12.22 -20.99 1.08
CA GLU A 195 13.38 -21.91 1.03
C GLU A 195 14.69 -21.17 0.78
N GLU A 196 14.70 -20.18 -0.11
CA GLU A 196 15.87 -19.33 -0.36
C GLU A 196 16.24 -18.50 0.87
N ARG A 197 15.26 -18.00 1.63
CA ARG A 197 15.51 -17.27 2.88
C ARG A 197 16.18 -18.14 3.95
N ASN A 198 15.81 -19.42 4.02
CA ASN A 198 16.42 -20.35 4.97
C ASN A 198 17.87 -20.67 4.58
N LYS A 199 18.15 -20.89 3.29
CA LYS A 199 19.52 -21.09 2.79
C LYS A 199 20.41 -19.86 3.05
N ILE A 200 19.86 -18.66 2.87
CA ILE A 200 20.58 -17.41 3.15
C ILE A 200 20.89 -17.27 4.65
N ARG A 201 19.91 -17.58 5.51
CA ARG A 201 20.10 -17.53 6.97
C ARG A 201 21.14 -18.55 7.44
N GLU A 202 21.16 -19.73 6.85
CA GLU A 202 22.13 -20.78 7.13
C GLU A 202 23.53 -20.40 6.65
N ALA A 203 23.66 -19.82 5.45
CA ALA A 203 24.95 -19.32 4.93
C ALA A 203 25.54 -18.19 5.79
N ILE A 204 24.71 -17.27 6.29
CA ILE A 204 25.16 -16.21 7.21
C ILE A 204 25.55 -16.78 8.57
N SER A 205 24.83 -17.79 9.07
CA SER A 205 25.13 -18.43 10.36
C SER A 205 26.42 -19.25 10.34
N ASN A 206 26.81 -19.78 9.18
CA ASN A 206 28.01 -20.60 9.00
C ASN A 206 29.24 -19.79 8.56
N ALA A 207 29.10 -18.48 8.31
CA ALA A 207 30.21 -17.62 7.92
C ALA A 207 31.17 -17.43 9.11
N SER A 208 32.45 -17.80 8.90
CA SER A 208 33.49 -17.78 9.94
C SER A 208 34.29 -16.47 9.99
N SER A 209 34.01 -15.52 9.10
CA SER A 209 34.69 -14.22 9.07
C SER A 209 33.72 -13.07 8.77
N LEU A 210 34.06 -11.89 9.31
CA LEU A 210 33.27 -10.67 9.18
C LEU A 210 33.23 -10.15 7.73
N GLU A 211 34.30 -10.41 6.97
CA GLU A 211 34.40 -10.11 5.55
C GLU A 211 33.44 -10.97 4.71
N GLU A 212 33.27 -12.24 5.07
CA GLU A 212 32.35 -13.14 4.37
C GLU A 212 30.89 -12.72 4.62
N VAL A 213 30.54 -12.30 5.84
CA VAL A 213 29.22 -11.74 6.16
C VAL A 213 28.92 -10.48 5.34
N GLN A 214 29.91 -9.59 5.18
CA GLN A 214 29.77 -8.37 4.38
C GLN A 214 29.61 -8.69 2.88
N ARG A 215 30.36 -9.67 2.37
CA ARG A 215 30.26 -10.15 0.99
C ARG A 215 28.88 -10.76 0.70
N LEU A 216 28.39 -11.63 1.59
CA LEU A 216 27.06 -12.23 1.50
C LEU A 216 25.97 -11.17 1.56
N SER A 217 26.10 -10.18 2.45
CA SER A 217 25.17 -9.05 2.54
C SER A 217 25.12 -8.20 1.26
N LYS A 218 26.27 -8.00 0.60
CA LYS A 218 26.37 -7.26 -0.67
C LYS A 218 25.82 -8.04 -1.86
N LEU A 219 25.99 -9.37 -1.87
CA LEU A 219 25.37 -10.27 -2.85
C LEU A 219 23.83 -10.26 -2.73
N LEU A 220 23.30 -10.22 -1.50
CA LEU A 220 21.87 -10.08 -1.24
C LEU A 220 21.31 -8.73 -1.70
N GLN A 221 22.03 -7.63 -1.46
CA GLN A 221 21.64 -6.31 -1.95
C GLN A 221 21.64 -6.20 -3.48
N SER A 222 22.47 -7.01 -4.16
CA SER A 222 22.54 -7.08 -5.63
C SER A 222 21.65 -8.18 -6.23
N GLY A 223 20.87 -8.89 -5.41
CA GLY A 223 19.90 -9.90 -5.86
C GLY A 223 20.51 -11.21 -6.36
N HIS A 224 21.79 -11.48 -6.08
CA HIS A 224 22.44 -12.73 -6.42
C HIS A 224 22.43 -13.70 -5.22
N ILE A 225 21.94 -14.93 -5.46
CA ILE A 225 21.92 -15.99 -4.46
C ILE A 225 23.27 -16.75 -4.53
N PRO A 226 23.98 -16.92 -3.41
CA PRO A 226 25.15 -17.79 -3.36
C PRO A 226 24.74 -19.26 -3.61
N GLY A 227 25.29 -19.88 -4.67
CA GLY A 227 25.13 -21.31 -4.95
C GLY A 227 24.21 -21.69 -6.12
N ASP A 228 23.75 -20.74 -6.95
CA ASP A 228 22.99 -21.05 -8.17
C ASP A 228 23.92 -21.24 -9.38
N GLU A 229 24.48 -22.44 -9.57
CA GLU A 229 25.27 -22.84 -10.75
C GLU A 229 24.39 -23.09 -11.99
N ARG A 230 23.48 -22.17 -12.32
CA ARG A 230 22.64 -22.29 -13.53
C ARG A 230 22.95 -21.29 -14.63
N LEU A 231 24.07 -20.57 -14.55
CA LEU A 231 24.50 -19.61 -15.58
C LEU A 231 25.99 -19.70 -15.94
N GLN A 232 26.61 -20.89 -15.89
CA GLN A 232 28.00 -21.10 -16.33
C GLN A 232 28.19 -21.83 -17.67
N ASN A 233 27.12 -22.07 -18.44
CA ASN A 233 27.28 -22.50 -19.84
C ASN A 233 26.92 -21.36 -20.80
N GLY A 234 27.93 -20.55 -21.10
CA GLY A 234 27.86 -19.43 -22.03
C GLY A 234 29.22 -18.86 -22.39
N SER A 235 30.23 -19.71 -22.62
CA SER A 235 31.44 -19.36 -23.37
C SER A 235 31.31 -19.93 -24.78
N GLY A 236 31.69 -19.30 -25.88
CA GLY A 236 32.27 -17.99 -26.13
C GLY A 236 32.31 -17.84 -27.65
N ALA A 237 32.05 -16.64 -28.16
CA ALA A 237 32.37 -16.28 -29.53
C ALA A 237 33.33 -15.10 -29.45
N VAL A 238 34.60 -15.40 -29.68
CA VAL A 238 35.68 -14.42 -29.82
C VAL A 238 35.58 -13.94 -31.26
N GLU A 239 35.25 -12.66 -31.47
CA GLU A 239 35.45 -11.99 -32.75
C GLU A 239 36.96 -11.82 -32.99
N PRO A 240 37.50 -12.22 -34.15
CA PRO A 240 38.89 -11.93 -34.46
C PRO A 240 39.05 -10.46 -34.86
N MET A 241 40.03 -9.80 -34.25
CA MET A 241 40.57 -8.51 -34.70
C MET A 241 41.26 -8.71 -36.05
N GLU A 242 40.85 -7.93 -37.05
CA GLU A 242 41.65 -7.67 -38.25
C GLU A 242 42.67 -6.57 -37.89
N GLU A 243 43.96 -6.93 -37.88
CA GLU A 243 45.07 -5.98 -37.99
C GLU A 243 45.46 -5.92 -39.48
N ASP A 244 45.45 -4.71 -40.03
CA ASP A 244 46.05 -4.33 -41.31
C ASP A 244 47.58 -4.48 -41.24
N ASP A 245 48.21 -4.96 -42.32
CA ASP A 245 49.36 -4.33 -43.02
C ASP A 245 50.09 -5.32 -43.97
N ASP A 246 49.92 -5.09 -45.28
CA ASP A 246 50.95 -4.94 -46.34
C ASP A 246 50.36 -5.15 -47.76
#